data_AF-A0A953IFJ5-F1
#
_entry.id   AF-A0A953IFJ5-F1
#
_cell.length_a   1.000
_cell.length_b   1.000
_cell.length_c   1.000
_cell.angle_alpha   90.00
_cell.angle_beta   90.00
_cell.angle_gamma   90.00
#
_symmetry.space_group_name_H-M   'P 1'
#
loop_
_entity.id
_entity.type
_entity.pdbx_description
1 polymer ?
#
loop_
_entity_poly.entity_id
_entity_poly.type
_entity_poly.pdbx_seq_one_letter_code
_entity_poly.pdbx_strand_id
1 'polypeptide(L)'
;MIQLSLEQGCTLRAIALSVQRAPSTISRELKRNGWCGPAAAPRKRGRPPVAGGYRAPAAQQRADALARAPRIAPRLAPDGPLWGHVERLLRTSHSPEQIAGILRRMHPDQPSLQVSHEAIYTALYAMPRGELRSELIACLRQGRKSRRPRTTGEDRRGTIPN
;
A
#
# COMPACT_ATOMS: atom_id res chain seq x y z
N MET A 1 25.02 7.28 -2.09
CA MET A 1 25.20 8.76 -2.06
C MET A 1 24.97 9.34 -0.67
N ILE A 2 23.74 9.38 -0.12
CA ILE A 2 23.46 10.02 1.18
C ILE A 2 24.34 9.47 2.33
N GLN A 3 24.43 8.14 2.48
CA GLN A 3 25.22 7.53 3.55
C GLN A 3 26.71 7.87 3.44
N LEU A 4 27.31 7.67 2.26
CA LEU A 4 28.71 8.01 2.00
C LEU A 4 29.03 9.48 2.32
N SER A 5 28.15 10.41 1.93
CA SER A 5 28.35 11.83 2.24
C SER A 5 28.23 12.14 3.74
N LEU A 6 27.40 11.40 4.49
CA LEU A 6 27.37 11.50 5.96
C LEU A 6 28.64 10.93 6.60
N GLU A 7 29.20 9.85 6.05
CA GLU A 7 30.49 9.27 6.49
C GLU A 7 31.66 10.23 6.26
N GLN A 8 31.60 10.99 5.16
CA GLN A 8 32.55 12.07 4.83
C GLN A 8 32.33 13.36 5.64
N GLY A 9 31.30 13.42 6.50
CA GLY A 9 30.99 14.60 7.30
C GLY A 9 30.36 15.76 6.54
N CYS A 10 29.81 15.53 5.35
CA CYS A 10 29.14 16.58 4.57
C CYS A 10 27.89 17.12 5.28
N THR A 11 27.63 18.42 5.09
CA THR A 11 26.40 19.05 5.61
C THR A 11 25.17 18.60 4.84
N LEU A 12 23.99 18.67 5.47
CA LEU A 12 22.71 18.33 4.83
C LEU A 12 22.46 19.08 3.52
N ARG A 13 22.90 20.35 3.45
CA ARG A 13 22.77 21.18 2.24
C ARG A 13 23.67 20.67 1.11
N ALA A 14 24.92 20.30 1.42
CA ALA A 14 25.84 19.72 0.44
C ALA A 14 25.33 18.38 -0.10
N ILE A 15 24.77 17.54 0.76
CA ILE A 15 24.13 16.28 0.35
C ILE A 15 22.93 16.56 -0.58
N ALA A 16 22.09 17.53 -0.22
CA ALA A 16 20.91 17.87 -1.00
C ALA A 16 21.28 18.37 -2.41
N LEU A 17 22.32 19.19 -2.51
CA LEU A 17 22.89 19.65 -3.77
C LEU A 17 23.42 18.48 -4.62
N SER A 18 24.17 17.54 -4.02
CA SER A 18 24.75 16.42 -4.77
C SER A 18 23.72 15.45 -5.33
N VAL A 19 22.57 15.30 -4.66
CA VAL A 19 21.46 14.47 -5.17
C VAL A 19 20.35 15.26 -5.88
N GLN A 20 20.56 16.56 -6.12
CA GLN A 20 19.61 17.47 -6.77
C GLN A 20 18.21 17.46 -6.12
N ARG A 21 18.16 17.55 -4.79
CA ARG A 21 16.91 17.63 -4.02
C ARG A 21 16.93 18.80 -3.04
N ALA A 22 15.75 19.19 -2.56
CA ALA A 22 15.64 20.20 -1.51
C ALA A 22 16.26 19.69 -0.19
N PRO A 23 16.93 20.55 0.61
CA PRO A 23 17.48 20.17 1.91
C PRO A 23 16.45 19.56 2.88
N SER A 24 15.20 20.01 2.79
CA SER A 24 14.08 19.48 3.59
C SER A 24 13.75 18.02 3.26
N THR A 25 13.99 17.58 2.02
CA THR A 25 13.83 16.17 1.62
C THR A 25 14.86 15.29 2.29
N ILE A 26 16.13 15.70 2.29
CA ILE A 26 17.21 14.97 2.99
C ILE A 26 16.95 14.93 4.50
N SER A 27 16.60 16.06 5.11
CA SER A 27 16.29 16.11 6.54
C SER A 27 15.16 15.16 6.93
N ARG A 28 14.07 15.14 6.15
CA ARG A 28 12.93 14.21 6.39
C ARG A 28 13.33 12.75 6.20
N GLU A 29 14.14 12.44 5.19
CA GLU A 29 14.62 11.08 4.93
C GLU A 29 15.48 10.57 6.08
N LEU A 30 16.43 11.38 6.54
CA LEU A 30 17.30 11.04 7.65
C LEU A 30 16.52 10.84 8.95
N LYS A 31 15.62 11.79 9.29
CA LYS A 31 14.77 11.69 10.49
C LYS A 31 13.90 10.42 10.48
N ARG A 32 13.35 10.06 9.32
CA ARG A 32 12.50 8.87 9.17
C ARG A 32 13.28 7.57 9.35
N ASN A 33 14.56 7.57 8.98
CA ASN A 33 15.42 6.39 8.98
C ASN A 33 16.43 6.38 10.15
N GLY A 34 16.06 6.99 11.28
CA GLY A 34 16.80 6.84 12.53
C GLY A 34 18.14 7.57 12.60
N TRP A 35 18.40 8.53 11.70
CA TRP A 35 19.60 9.35 11.77
C TRP A 35 19.58 10.25 13.01
N CYS A 36 20.65 10.18 13.79
CA CYS A 36 20.93 11.09 14.90
C CYS A 36 22.03 12.07 14.48
N GLY A 37 21.73 13.37 14.53
CA GLY A 37 22.72 14.39 14.23
C GLY A 37 23.85 14.43 15.26
N PRO A 38 25.04 14.95 14.90
CA PRO A 38 26.19 15.00 15.80
C PRO A 38 25.93 15.78 17.09
N ALA A 39 25.06 16.79 17.07
CA ALA A 39 24.65 17.55 18.26
C ALA A 39 23.63 16.80 19.16
N ALA A 40 22.89 15.85 18.60
CA ALA A 40 21.86 15.08 19.28
C ALA A 40 22.31 13.66 19.64
N ALA A 41 23.53 13.27 19.24
CA ALA A 41 24.08 11.95 19.53
C ALA A 41 24.26 11.79 21.06
N PRO A 42 23.70 10.73 21.66
CA PRO A 42 23.94 10.44 23.07
C PRO A 42 25.46 10.36 23.30
N ARG A 43 25.97 11.07 24.31
CA ARG A 43 27.34 10.91 24.81
C ARG A 43 27.47 9.57 25.55
N LYS A 44 27.19 8.45 24.87
CA LYS A 44 27.45 7.11 25.39
C LYS A 44 28.94 6.84 25.30
N ARG A 45 29.50 6.14 26.30
CA ARG A 45 30.84 5.57 26.20
C ARG A 45 30.87 4.58 25.04
N GLY A 46 31.76 4.79 24.07
CA GLY A 46 31.92 3.92 22.90
C GLY A 46 32.20 4.68 21.60
N ARG A 47 32.42 3.96 20.51
CA ARG A 47 32.60 4.55 19.17
C ARG A 47 31.28 5.19 18.72
N PRO A 48 31.27 6.46 18.26
CA PRO A 48 30.07 7.10 17.75
C PRO A 48 29.51 6.34 16.53
N PRO A 49 28.19 6.34 16.32
CA PRO A 49 27.58 5.65 15.19
C PRO A 49 28.02 6.30 13.87
N VAL A 50 28.56 5.47 12.97
CA VAL A 50 28.92 5.89 11.60
C VAL A 50 27.69 6.48 10.92
N ALA A 51 27.88 7.61 10.23
CA ALA A 51 26.81 8.36 9.57
C ALA A 51 25.60 8.67 10.48
N GLY A 52 25.79 8.83 11.79
CA GLY A 52 24.70 9.09 12.73
C GLY A 52 23.69 7.93 12.84
N GLY A 53 24.06 6.72 12.42
CA GLY A 53 23.21 5.53 12.42
C GLY A 53 22.35 5.35 11.17
N TYR A 54 22.42 6.27 10.20
CA TYR A 54 21.71 6.12 8.93
C TYR A 54 22.31 5.00 8.08
N ARG A 55 21.46 4.09 7.60
CA ARG A 55 21.84 3.00 6.69
C ARG A 55 21.01 3.06 5.42
N ALA A 56 21.66 3.33 4.29
CA ALA A 56 20.99 3.42 3.00
C ALA A 56 20.27 2.12 2.58
N PRO A 57 20.86 0.91 2.77
CA PRO A 57 20.15 -0.33 2.44
C PRO A 57 18.87 -0.53 3.25
N ALA A 58 18.88 -0.18 4.54
CA ALA A 58 17.69 -0.29 5.40
C ALA A 58 16.60 0.72 5.00
N ALA A 59 17.01 1.95 4.65
CA ALA A 59 16.09 2.96 4.13
C ALA A 59 15.43 2.51 2.82
N GLN A 60 16.19 1.91 1.90
CA GLN A 60 15.67 1.36 0.65
C GLN A 60 14.70 0.19 0.90
N GLN A 61 15.08 -0.78 1.73
CA GLN A 61 14.20 -1.90 2.09
C GLN A 61 12.86 -1.43 2.68
N ARG A 62 12.90 -0.41 3.55
CA ARG A 62 11.69 0.22 4.09
C ARG A 62 10.84 0.85 2.98
N ALA A 63 11.46 1.59 2.06
CA ALA A 63 10.75 2.22 0.96
C ALA A 63 10.09 1.16 0.04
N ASP A 64 10.80 0.09 -0.29
CA ASP A 64 10.28 -1.01 -1.10
C ASP A 64 9.13 -1.75 -0.41
N ALA A 65 9.25 -1.99 0.90
CA ALA A 65 8.18 -2.59 1.69
C ALA A 65 6.92 -1.71 1.70
N LEU A 66 7.07 -0.40 1.89
CA LEU A 66 5.96 0.55 1.88
C LEU A 66 5.34 0.73 0.49
N ALA A 67 6.14 0.62 -0.59
CA ALA A 67 5.63 0.68 -1.96
C ALA A 67 4.75 -0.53 -2.31
N ARG A 68 5.06 -1.70 -1.73
CA ARG A 68 4.27 -2.93 -1.90
C ARG A 68 3.07 -2.99 -0.96
N ALA A 69 3.16 -2.34 0.20
CA ALA A 69 2.10 -2.36 1.20
C ALA A 69 0.90 -1.51 0.75
N PRO A 70 -0.34 -2.03 0.83
CA PRO A 70 -1.52 -1.22 0.57
C PRO A 70 -1.64 -0.13 1.64
N ARG A 71 -1.97 1.10 1.22
CA ARG A 71 -2.12 2.25 2.14
C ARG A 71 -3.32 2.10 3.08
N ILE A 72 -4.32 1.33 2.65
CA ILE A 72 -5.55 1.04 3.38
C ILE A 72 -5.77 -0.47 3.29
N ALA A 73 -6.07 -1.11 4.43
CA ALA A 73 -6.39 -2.53 4.43
C ALA A 73 -7.63 -2.80 3.55
N PRO A 74 -7.64 -3.87 2.75
CA PRO A 74 -8.81 -4.20 1.95
C PRO A 74 -10.01 -4.46 2.86
N ARG A 75 -11.15 -3.82 2.55
CA ARG A 75 -12.41 -4.02 3.30
C ARG A 75 -12.91 -5.46 3.27
N LEU A 76 -12.52 -6.22 2.25
CA LEU A 76 -12.84 -7.63 2.05
C LEU A 76 -11.58 -8.48 2.15
N ALA A 77 -10.92 -8.44 3.31
CA ALA A 77 -9.91 -9.44 3.63
C ALA A 77 -10.61 -10.81 3.83
N PRO A 78 -10.02 -11.94 3.40
CA PRO A 78 -10.59 -13.27 3.60
C PRO A 78 -10.94 -13.59 5.06
N ASP A 79 -10.10 -13.15 6.00
CA ASP A 79 -10.31 -13.33 7.44
C ASP A 79 -11.17 -12.21 8.08
N GLY A 80 -11.74 -11.34 7.25
CA GLY A 80 -12.53 -10.20 7.71
C GLY A 80 -14.00 -10.56 7.99
N PRO A 81 -14.69 -9.77 8.83
CA PRO A 81 -16.07 -10.05 9.24
C PRO A 81 -17.10 -10.01 8.09
N LEU A 82 -16.77 -9.29 7.01
CA LEU A 82 -17.63 -9.16 5.83
C LEU A 82 -17.48 -10.32 4.84
N TRP A 83 -16.34 -11.00 4.81
CA TRP A 83 -16.06 -11.98 3.77
C TRP A 83 -17.03 -13.15 3.82
N GLY A 84 -17.27 -13.73 5.00
CA GLY A 84 -18.23 -14.82 5.17
C GLY A 84 -19.66 -14.44 4.77
N HIS A 85 -20.07 -13.18 4.99
CA HIS A 85 -21.37 -12.69 4.55
C HIS A 85 -21.46 -12.59 3.03
N VAL A 86 -20.43 -12.03 2.39
CA VAL A 86 -20.35 -11.90 0.93
C VAL A 86 -20.31 -13.28 0.26
N GLU A 87 -19.49 -14.21 0.78
CA GLU A 87 -19.40 -15.58 0.26
C GLU A 87 -20.75 -16.30 0.32
N ARG A 88 -21.43 -16.27 1.48
CA ARG A 88 -22.76 -16.89 1.64
C ARG A 88 -23.78 -16.31 0.67
N LEU A 89 -23.77 -14.98 0.48
CA LEU A 89 -24.70 -14.32 -0.44
C LEU A 89 -24.38 -14.61 -1.91
N LEU A 90 -23.09 -14.73 -2.27
CA LEU A 90 -22.69 -15.16 -3.61
C LEU A 90 -23.14 -16.60 -3.89
N ARG A 91 -22.94 -17.53 -2.95
CA ARG A 91 -23.38 -18.93 -3.09
C ARG A 91 -24.91 -19.09 -3.21
N THR A 92 -25.67 -18.10 -2.75
CA THR A 92 -27.13 -18.03 -2.94
C THR A 92 -27.54 -17.22 -4.17
N SER A 93 -26.61 -17.01 -5.11
CA SER A 93 -26.83 -16.36 -6.41
C SER A 93 -27.24 -14.88 -6.35
N HIS A 94 -26.90 -14.17 -5.26
CA HIS A 94 -27.07 -12.72 -5.20
C HIS A 94 -26.00 -12.02 -6.05
N SER A 95 -26.40 -11.00 -6.81
CA SER A 95 -25.44 -10.16 -7.53
C SER A 95 -24.63 -9.28 -6.57
N PRO A 96 -23.39 -8.88 -6.92
CA PRO A 96 -22.60 -7.95 -6.09
C PRO A 96 -23.32 -6.65 -5.72
N GLU A 97 -24.20 -6.15 -6.59
CA GLU A 97 -25.06 -4.98 -6.32
C GLU A 97 -26.11 -5.27 -5.25
N GLN A 98 -26.76 -6.44 -5.31
CA GLN A 98 -27.70 -6.89 -4.29
C GLN A 98 -27.00 -7.08 -2.95
N ILE A 99 -25.81 -7.69 -2.95
CA ILE A 99 -25.01 -7.91 -1.74
C ILE A 99 -24.66 -6.58 -1.07
N ALA A 100 -24.18 -5.60 -1.84
CA ALA A 100 -23.88 -4.26 -1.33
C ALA A 100 -25.12 -3.60 -0.70
N GLY A 101 -26.29 -3.74 -1.33
CA GLY A 101 -27.56 -3.25 -0.81
C GLY A 101 -28.01 -3.94 0.47
N ILE A 102 -27.88 -5.28 0.54
CA ILE A 102 -28.21 -6.08 1.73
C ILE A 102 -27.33 -5.66 2.91
N LEU A 103 -26.01 -5.58 2.71
CA LEU A 103 -25.07 -5.19 3.77
C LEU A 103 -25.34 -3.77 4.28
N ARG A 104 -25.69 -2.84 3.38
CA ARG A 104 -26.08 -1.47 3.78
C ARG A 104 -27.35 -1.43 4.63
N ARG A 105 -28.33 -2.31 4.36
CA ARG A 105 -29.56 -2.41 5.17
C ARG A 105 -29.34 -3.14 6.49
N MET A 106 -28.45 -4.14 6.52
CA MET A 106 -28.11 -4.86 7.75
C MET A 106 -27.27 -4.01 8.72
N HIS A 107 -26.45 -3.10 8.20
CA HIS A 107 -25.53 -2.29 8.98
C HIS A 107 -25.66 -0.78 8.68
N PRO A 108 -26.85 -0.16 8.89
CA PRO A 108 -27.07 1.24 8.52
C PRO A 108 -26.12 2.20 9.24
N ASP A 109 -25.85 1.96 10.53
CA ASP A 109 -25.05 2.84 11.40
C ASP A 109 -23.56 2.47 11.45
N GLN A 110 -23.12 1.44 10.71
CA GLN A 110 -21.75 0.94 10.74
C GLN A 110 -21.11 0.94 9.34
N PRO A 111 -20.59 2.08 8.86
CA PRO A 111 -20.00 2.20 7.51
C PRO A 111 -18.77 1.30 7.27
N SER A 112 -18.11 0.84 8.33
CA SER A 112 -17.01 -0.14 8.27
C SER A 112 -17.49 -1.52 7.82
N LEU A 113 -18.76 -1.87 8.09
CA LEU A 113 -19.41 -3.12 7.69
C LEU A 113 -20.23 -2.99 6.40
N GLN A 114 -20.07 -1.89 5.67
CA GLN A 114 -20.67 -1.70 4.35
C GLN A 114 -19.60 -1.90 3.27
N VAL A 115 -19.99 -2.33 2.08
CA VAL A 115 -19.06 -2.49 0.95
C VAL A 115 -19.77 -2.19 -0.36
N SER A 116 -19.06 -1.58 -1.31
CA SER A 116 -19.59 -1.34 -2.65
C SER A 116 -19.50 -2.62 -3.50
N HIS A 117 -20.36 -2.72 -4.51
CA HIS A 117 -20.30 -3.83 -5.48
C HIS A 117 -18.96 -3.86 -6.23
N GLU A 118 -18.37 -2.69 -6.52
CA GLU A 118 -17.04 -2.59 -7.13
C GLU A 118 -15.93 -3.16 -6.23
N ALA A 119 -16.04 -3.00 -4.91
CA ALA A 119 -15.08 -3.59 -3.99
C ALA A 119 -15.23 -5.12 -3.92
N ILE A 120 -16.46 -5.66 -4.02
CA ILE A 120 -16.70 -7.11 -4.15
C ILE A 120 -16.07 -7.64 -5.44
N TYR A 121 -16.32 -6.99 -6.59
CA TYR A 121 -15.67 -7.37 -7.85
C TYR A 121 -14.14 -7.32 -7.75
N THR A 122 -13.60 -6.24 -7.18
CA THR A 122 -12.15 -6.07 -7.03
C THR A 122 -11.56 -7.19 -6.18
N ALA A 123 -12.21 -7.56 -5.06
CA ALA A 123 -11.76 -8.63 -4.19
C ALA A 123 -11.77 -10.00 -4.90
N LEU A 124 -12.86 -10.35 -5.60
CA LEU A 124 -12.96 -11.61 -6.33
C LEU A 124 -11.89 -11.75 -7.43
N TYR A 125 -11.63 -10.67 -8.17
CA TYR A 125 -10.65 -10.69 -9.25
C TYR A 125 -9.20 -10.57 -8.78
N ALA A 126 -8.96 -9.96 -7.62
CA ALA A 126 -7.62 -9.84 -7.01
C ALA A 126 -7.22 -11.06 -6.16
N MET A 127 -8.16 -11.96 -5.84
CA MET A 127 -7.89 -13.20 -5.12
C MET A 127 -6.87 -14.07 -5.87
N PRO A 128 -5.98 -14.81 -5.16
CA PRO A 128 -5.14 -15.83 -5.77
C PRO A 128 -5.97 -16.81 -6.61
N ARG A 129 -5.35 -17.33 -7.68
CA ARG A 129 -6.01 -18.34 -8.52
C ARG A 129 -6.17 -19.62 -7.71
N GLY A 130 -7.39 -20.14 -7.66
CA GLY A 130 -7.72 -21.37 -6.92
C GLY A 130 -9.19 -21.77 -7.13
N GLU A 131 -9.58 -22.87 -6.49
CA GLU A 131 -10.94 -23.43 -6.58
C GLU A 131 -11.98 -22.47 -5.99
N LEU A 132 -11.72 -21.92 -4.80
CA LEU A 132 -12.59 -20.93 -4.15
C LEU A 132 -12.89 -19.74 -5.08
N ARG A 133 -11.87 -19.19 -5.74
CA ARG A 133 -12.05 -18.09 -6.69
C ARG A 133 -12.96 -18.51 -7.85
N SER A 134 -12.75 -19.71 -8.38
CA SER A 134 -13.50 -20.22 -9.53
C SER A 134 -14.97 -20.47 -9.17
N GLU A 135 -15.24 -21.04 -8.00
CA GLU A 135 -16.60 -21.24 -7.47
C GLU A 135 -17.34 -19.92 -7.31
N LEU A 136 -16.73 -18.94 -6.64
CA LEU A 136 -17.37 -17.64 -6.40
C LEU A 136 -17.60 -16.85 -7.68
N ILE A 137 -16.69 -16.95 -8.66
CA ILE A 137 -16.90 -16.35 -9.99
C ILE A 137 -18.02 -17.06 -10.75
N ALA A 138 -18.17 -18.38 -10.61
CA ALA A 138 -19.27 -19.13 -11.24
C ALA A 138 -20.64 -18.73 -10.70
N CYS A 139 -20.73 -18.31 -9.42
CA CYS A 139 -21.95 -17.75 -8.84
C CYS A 139 -22.33 -16.37 -9.40
N LEU A 140 -21.42 -15.66 -10.10
CA LEU A 140 -21.75 -14.39 -10.71
C LEU A 140 -22.59 -14.61 -11.99
N ARG A 141 -23.62 -13.77 -12.17
CA ARG A 141 -24.43 -13.73 -13.41
C ARG A 141 -23.59 -13.62 -14.68
N GLN A 142 -22.42 -12.98 -14.58
CA GLN A 142 -21.42 -12.90 -15.65
C GLN A 142 -20.05 -13.35 -15.13
N GLY A 143 -19.87 -14.66 -14.98
CA GLY A 143 -18.64 -15.31 -14.51
C GLY A 143 -17.48 -15.26 -15.52
N ARG A 144 -17.00 -14.05 -15.84
CA ARG A 144 -15.85 -13.89 -16.76
C ARG A 144 -14.54 -14.26 -16.08
N LYS A 145 -13.62 -14.87 -16.83
CA LYS A 145 -12.25 -15.22 -16.39
C LYS A 145 -11.44 -14.00 -15.92
N SER A 146 -11.71 -12.83 -16.50
CA SER A 146 -11.09 -11.55 -16.15
C SER A 146 -12.14 -10.44 -16.04
N ARG A 147 -11.88 -9.47 -15.17
CA ARG A 147 -12.70 -8.26 -15.06
C ARG A 147 -12.59 -7.46 -16.35
N ARG A 148 -13.71 -6.98 -16.89
CA ARG A 148 -13.65 -6.03 -18.00
C ARG A 148 -13.01 -4.73 -17.52
N PRO A 149 -12.05 -4.16 -18.27
CA PRO A 149 -11.56 -2.83 -17.98
C PRO A 149 -12.73 -1.84 -18.01
N ARG A 150 -12.71 -0.89 -17.08
CA ARG A 150 -13.80 0.09 -16.92
C ARG A 150 -13.83 1.14 -18.04
N THR A 151 -12.78 1.21 -18.85
CA THR A 151 -12.60 2.16 -19.95
C THR A 151 -11.95 1.49 -21.16
N THR A 152 -12.52 1.71 -22.34
CA THR A 152 -11.95 1.38 -23.66
C THR A 152 -11.20 2.56 -24.29
N GLY A 153 -11.13 3.72 -23.61
CA GLY A 153 -10.46 4.93 -24.11
C GLY A 153 -8.99 5.01 -23.73
N GLU A 154 -8.23 5.83 -24.47
CA GLU A 154 -6.80 6.08 -24.26
C GLU A 154 -6.48 6.48 -22.81
N ASP A 155 -5.40 5.92 -22.26
CA ASP A 155 -4.94 6.20 -20.91
C ASP A 155 -4.51 7.67 -20.82
N ARG A 156 -5.28 8.48 -20.07
CA ARG A 156 -5.00 9.91 -19.87
C ARG A 156 -3.84 10.17 -18.92
N ARG A 157 -3.24 9.13 -18.34
CA ARG A 157 -2.05 9.24 -17.51
C ARG A 157 -0.85 9.30 -18.45
N GLY A 158 -0.39 10.52 -18.73
CA GLY A 158 0.74 10.76 -19.61
C GLY A 158 1.93 9.86 -19.29
N THR A 159 2.55 9.30 -20.33
CA THR A 159 3.71 8.44 -20.23
C THR A 159 4.91 9.25 -19.72
N ILE A 160 5.66 8.73 -18.74
CA ILE A 160 6.92 9.33 -18.33
C ILE A 160 7.92 9.09 -19.49
N PRO A 161 8.48 10.15 -20.11
CA PRO A 161 9.48 9.98 -21.15
C PRO A 161 10.75 9.34 -20.55
N ASN A 162 11.38 8.47 -21.35
CA ASN A 162 12.65 7.80 -21.02
C ASN A 162 13.78 8.79 -20.73
#